data_AF-A0A963G6T7-F1
#
_entry.id   AF-A0A963G6T7-F1
#
_cell.length_a   1.000
_cell.length_b   1.000
_cell.length_c   1.000
_cell.angle_alpha   90.00
_cell.angle_beta   90.00
_cell.angle_gamma   90.00
#
_symmetry.space_group_name_H-M   'P 1'
#
loop_
_entity.id
_entity.type
_entity.pdbx_description
1 polymer ?
#
loop_
_entity_poly.entity_id
_entity_poly.type
_entity_poly.pdbx_seq_one_letter_code
_entity_poly.pdbx_strand_id
1 'polypeptide(L)'
;DAVASEELDTPDRRDGRIYDYDPKLQLAVEIALATGRPLLLRGDPGSGKSSVASFIARNLNYRYYEAVITGQSSAQDLLWRYDLVHRLADAQSMAPGEQRRPLSDYDYIEPGVLWWVFDRSSAKVRGWTSQSALPQPREAAEPNRV
;
A
#
# COMPACT_ATOMS: atom_id res chain seq x y z
N ASP A 1 -18.06 27.29 7.96
CA ASP A 1 -19.15 26.66 8.74
C ASP A 1 -20.13 25.82 7.95
N ALA A 2 -20.48 26.14 6.69
CA ALA A 2 -21.31 25.24 5.85
C ALA A 2 -20.53 24.08 5.20
N VAL A 3 -19.24 24.27 4.90
CA VAL A 3 -18.39 23.26 4.23
C VAL A 3 -18.08 22.07 5.15
N ALA A 4 -17.86 22.31 6.44
CA ALA A 4 -17.57 21.26 7.42
C ALA A 4 -18.77 20.36 7.71
N SER A 5 -19.99 20.91 7.68
CA SER A 5 -21.22 20.14 7.86
C SER A 5 -21.57 19.24 6.67
N GLU A 6 -21.21 19.63 5.45
CA GLU A 6 -21.43 18.83 4.23
C GLU A 6 -20.45 17.66 4.14
N GLU A 7 -19.23 17.84 4.68
CA GLU A 7 -18.18 16.83 4.70
C GLU A 7 -18.48 15.69 5.71
N LEU A 8 -19.24 15.98 6.78
CA LEU A 8 -19.66 15.00 7.80
C LEU A 8 -20.81 14.07 7.34
N ASP A 9 -21.68 14.51 6.42
CA ASP A 9 -22.81 13.71 5.89
C ASP A 9 -22.41 12.88 4.66
N THR A 10 -21.15 12.98 4.24
CA THR A 10 -20.61 12.24 3.11
C THR A 10 -20.22 10.82 3.56
N PRO A 11 -20.59 9.75 2.81
CA PRO A 11 -20.15 8.40 3.12
C PRO A 11 -18.62 8.29 3.12
N ASP A 12 -18.08 7.52 4.07
CA ASP A 12 -16.64 7.39 4.29
C ASP A 12 -15.88 6.98 3.00
N ARG A 13 -15.10 7.92 2.48
CA ARG A 13 -14.29 7.75 1.26
C ARG A 13 -12.95 7.07 1.52
N ARG A 14 -12.62 6.78 2.79
CA ARG A 14 -11.32 6.26 3.26
C ARG A 14 -10.12 7.12 2.85
N ASP A 15 -10.35 8.40 2.58
CA ASP A 15 -9.32 9.38 2.20
C ASP A 15 -8.66 10.05 3.43
N GLY A 16 -9.07 9.64 4.63
CA GLY A 16 -8.46 10.01 5.89
C GLY A 16 -8.68 11.48 6.28
N ARG A 17 -9.67 12.17 5.71
CA ARG A 17 -9.95 13.58 6.04
C ARG A 17 -10.59 13.76 7.41
N ILE A 18 -11.54 12.88 7.72
CA ILE A 18 -12.43 13.00 8.87
C ILE A 18 -12.47 11.65 9.56
N TYR A 19 -12.14 11.64 10.84
CA TYR A 19 -12.29 10.48 11.71
C TYR A 19 -12.50 10.97 13.15
N ASP A 20 -13.55 10.51 13.81
CA ASP A 20 -13.81 10.83 15.21
C ASP A 20 -13.07 9.86 16.12
N TYR A 21 -12.19 10.38 16.99
CA TYR A 21 -11.39 9.58 17.91
C TYR A 21 -12.15 9.33 19.21
N ASP A 22 -12.41 8.07 19.52
CA ASP A 22 -12.57 7.68 20.93
C ASP A 22 -11.24 7.94 21.66
N PRO A 23 -11.24 8.66 22.80
CA PRO A 23 -10.05 8.84 23.63
C PRO A 23 -9.24 7.57 23.88
N LYS A 24 -9.89 6.40 23.96
CA LYS A 24 -9.20 5.11 24.11
C LYS A 24 -8.38 4.73 22.88
N LEU A 25 -8.90 5.00 21.68
CA LEU A 25 -8.20 4.72 20.43
C LEU A 25 -7.00 5.66 20.28
N GLN A 26 -7.17 6.94 20.61
CA GLN A 26 -6.07 7.91 20.58
C GLN A 26 -4.91 7.44 21.47
N LEU A 27 -5.20 7.07 22.72
CA LEU A 27 -4.19 6.57 23.65
C LEU A 27 -3.50 5.30 23.13
N ALA A 28 -4.24 4.37 22.53
CA ALA A 28 -3.67 3.15 21.98
C ALA A 28 -2.70 3.43 20.81
N VAL A 29 -3.02 4.40 19.96
CA VAL A 29 -2.17 4.85 18.86
C VAL A 29 -0.90 5.52 19.39
N GLU A 30 -1.02 6.42 20.37
CA GLU A 30 0.12 7.09 21.00
C GLU A 30 1.08 6.08 21.64
N ILE A 31 0.57 5.08 22.35
CA ILE A 31 1.38 4.01 22.95
C ILE A 31 2.08 3.18 21.87
N ALA A 32 1.38 2.81 20.79
CA ALA A 32 1.96 2.03 19.70
C ALA A 32 3.12 2.79 19.03
N LEU A 33 2.95 4.09 18.79
CA LEU A 33 3.98 4.96 18.24
C LEU A 33 5.18 5.11 19.19
N ALA A 34 4.92 5.36 20.48
CA ALA A 34 5.97 5.53 21.48
C ALA A 34 6.80 4.24 21.71
N THR A 35 6.16 3.07 21.59
CA THR A 35 6.81 1.77 21.83
C THR A 35 7.37 1.13 20.56
N GLY A 36 7.01 1.63 19.39
CA GLY A 36 7.33 1.00 18.10
C GLY A 36 6.69 -0.39 17.94
N ARG A 37 5.60 -0.67 18.66
CA ARG A 37 4.91 -1.98 18.63
C ARG A 37 3.70 -1.93 17.71
N PRO A 38 3.46 -2.98 16.90
CA PRO A 38 2.28 -3.05 16.05
C PRO A 38 0.96 -2.97 16.84
N LEU A 39 -0.01 -2.23 16.31
CA LEU A 39 -1.35 -2.09 16.88
C LEU A 39 -2.36 -2.95 16.11
N LEU A 40 -3.07 -3.84 16.81
CA LEU A 40 -4.15 -4.65 16.25
C LEU A 40 -5.51 -4.07 16.62
N LEU A 41 -6.24 -3.54 15.64
CA LEU A 41 -7.61 -3.03 15.82
C LEU A 41 -8.65 -4.12 15.56
N ARG A 42 -9.55 -4.36 16.51
CA ARG A 42 -10.66 -5.33 16.41
C ARG A 42 -12.00 -4.63 16.56
N GLY A 43 -13.04 -5.14 15.91
CA GLY A 43 -14.42 -4.67 16.06
C GLY A 43 -15.32 -5.12 14.90
N ASP A 44 -16.57 -4.68 14.90
CA ASP A 44 -17.59 -5.09 13.93
C ASP A 44 -17.32 -4.59 12.50
N PRO A 45 -17.72 -5.33 11.46
CA PRO A 45 -17.59 -4.87 10.08
C PRO A 45 -18.26 -3.51 9.92
N GLY A 46 -17.60 -2.58 9.22
CA GLY A 46 -18.10 -1.22 9.02
C GLY A 46 -17.75 -0.21 10.13
N SER A 47 -17.08 -0.60 11.21
CA SER A 47 -16.70 0.34 12.30
C SER A 47 -15.54 1.30 11.99
N GLY A 48 -15.22 1.55 10.71
CA GLY A 48 -14.18 2.50 10.31
C GLY A 48 -12.72 2.09 10.59
N LYS A 49 -12.43 0.82 10.90
CA LYS A 49 -11.06 0.35 11.23
C LYS A 49 -10.00 0.68 10.17
N SER A 50 -10.32 0.51 8.89
CA SER A 50 -9.41 0.86 7.79
C SER A 50 -9.21 2.37 7.68
N SER A 51 -10.24 3.14 7.99
CA SER A 51 -10.27 4.61 7.87
C SER A 51 -9.43 5.28 8.96
N VAL A 52 -9.32 4.66 10.15
CA VAL A 52 -8.36 5.07 11.19
C VAL A 52 -6.94 5.12 10.63
N ALA A 53 -6.52 4.05 9.93
CA ALA A 53 -5.15 3.92 9.47
C ALA A 53 -4.78 4.99 8.43
N SER A 54 -5.69 5.26 7.48
CA SER A 54 -5.47 6.31 6.48
C SER A 54 -5.49 7.71 7.09
N PHE A 55 -6.37 7.97 8.07
CA PHE A 55 -6.41 9.23 8.80
C PHE A 55 -5.12 9.48 9.60
N ILE A 56 -4.64 8.48 10.36
CA ILE A 56 -3.38 8.60 11.13
C ILE A 56 -2.22 8.90 10.18
N ALA A 57 -2.12 8.15 9.09
CA ALA A 57 -1.04 8.34 8.13
C ALA A 57 -1.06 9.75 7.53
N ARG A 58 -2.25 10.28 7.22
CA ARG A 58 -2.43 11.64 6.74
C ARG A 58 -1.95 12.68 7.75
N ASN A 59 -2.42 12.59 8.99
CA ASN A 59 -2.08 13.58 10.03
C ASN A 59 -0.61 13.55 10.45
N LEU A 60 0.02 12.38 10.39
CA LEU A 60 1.44 12.23 10.68
C LEU A 60 2.35 12.42 9.47
N ASN A 61 1.81 12.74 8.29
CA ASN A 61 2.54 12.82 7.02
C ASN A 61 3.32 11.53 6.70
N TYR A 62 2.76 10.39 7.06
CA TYR A 62 3.34 9.08 6.78
C TYR A 62 2.88 8.56 5.43
N ARG A 63 3.74 7.78 4.79
CA ARG A 63 3.34 7.01 3.61
C ARG A 63 2.45 5.87 4.05
N TYR A 64 1.28 5.78 3.43
CA TYR A 64 0.30 4.76 3.73
C TYR A 64 0.41 3.61 2.72
N TYR A 65 0.54 2.40 3.24
CA TYR A 65 0.56 1.16 2.47
C TYR A 65 -0.54 0.25 3.02
N GLU A 66 -1.40 -0.25 2.12
CA GLU A 66 -2.51 -1.13 2.47
C GLU A 66 -2.37 -2.45 1.71
N ALA A 67 -2.59 -3.56 2.41
CA ALA A 67 -2.63 -4.89 1.81
C ALA A 67 -3.71 -5.72 2.49
N VAL A 68 -4.44 -6.50 1.69
CA VAL A 68 -5.45 -7.44 2.18
C VAL A 68 -4.78 -8.79 2.39
N ILE A 69 -4.93 -9.34 3.60
CA ILE A 69 -4.41 -10.67 3.95
C ILE A 69 -5.58 -11.63 4.15
N THR A 70 -5.51 -12.79 3.52
CA THR A 70 -6.49 -13.88 3.67
C THR A 70 -5.78 -15.17 4.12
N GLY A 71 -6.54 -16.23 4.39
CA GLY A 71 -5.96 -17.52 4.77
C GLY A 71 -5.15 -18.21 3.65
N GLN A 72 -5.21 -17.69 2.42
CA GLN A 72 -4.43 -18.17 1.28
C GLN A 72 -3.20 -17.30 0.99
N SER A 73 -3.06 -16.16 1.68
CA SER A 73 -1.92 -15.27 1.51
C SER A 73 -0.66 -15.86 2.16
N SER A 74 0.45 -15.85 1.43
CA SER A 74 1.77 -16.22 1.95
C SER A 74 2.57 -14.96 2.34
N ALA A 75 3.57 -15.12 3.21
CA ALA A 75 4.48 -14.03 3.55
C ALA A 75 5.29 -13.54 2.33
N GLN A 76 5.55 -14.45 1.38
CA GLN A 76 6.25 -14.14 0.13
C GLN A 76 5.47 -13.14 -0.70
N ASP A 77 4.14 -13.26 -0.78
CA ASP A 77 3.27 -12.33 -1.54
C ASP A 77 3.40 -10.88 -1.08
N LEU A 78 3.79 -10.66 0.19
CA LEU A 78 4.04 -9.33 0.74
C LEU A 78 5.44 -8.81 0.43
N LEU A 79 6.40 -9.69 0.18
CA LEU A 79 7.78 -9.32 -0.16
C LEU A 79 7.94 -9.14 -1.67
N TRP A 80 7.51 -10.11 -2.47
CA TRP A 80 7.65 -10.08 -3.92
C TRP A 80 6.77 -11.13 -4.62
N ARG A 81 6.49 -10.91 -5.90
CA ARG A 81 5.83 -11.88 -6.79
C ARG A 81 6.68 -12.09 -8.03
N TYR A 82 6.62 -13.30 -8.59
CA TYR A 82 7.28 -13.61 -9.86
C TYR A 82 6.26 -13.64 -10.99
N ASP A 83 6.43 -12.79 -12.00
CA ASP A 83 5.55 -12.72 -13.16
C ASP A 83 5.96 -13.75 -14.23
N LEU A 84 5.44 -14.95 -14.07
CA LEU A 84 5.62 -16.05 -15.03
C LEU A 84 5.00 -15.73 -16.40
N VAL A 85 3.92 -14.95 -16.44
CA VAL A 85 3.16 -14.69 -17.66
C VAL A 85 3.95 -13.74 -18.55
N HIS A 86 4.47 -12.65 -17.98
CA HIS A 86 5.33 -11.71 -18.68
C HIS A 86 6.62 -12.38 -19.17
N ARG A 87 7.25 -13.22 -18.33
CA ARG A 87 8.42 -14.00 -18.75
C ARG A 87 8.14 -14.93 -19.91
N LEU A 88 7.00 -15.61 -19.88
CA LEU A 88 6.59 -16.50 -20.97
C LEU A 88 6.32 -15.70 -22.25
N ALA A 89 5.66 -14.55 -22.15
CA ALA A 89 5.40 -13.68 -23.29
C ALA A 89 6.70 -13.20 -23.96
N ASP A 90 7.68 -12.77 -23.17
CA ASP A 90 9.01 -12.37 -23.67
C ASP A 90 9.78 -13.52 -24.32
N ALA A 91 9.68 -14.73 -23.75
CA ALA A 91 10.30 -15.91 -24.32
C ALA A 91 9.69 -16.30 -25.68
N GLN A 92 8.43 -15.96 -25.94
CA GLN A 92 7.70 -16.28 -27.18
C GLN A 92 7.75 -15.16 -28.23
N SER A 93 7.96 -13.92 -27.82
CA SER A 93 8.01 -12.75 -28.73
C SER A 93 9.31 -12.64 -29.52
N MET A 94 10.35 -13.42 -29.17
CA MET A 94 11.61 -13.47 -29.89
C MET A 94 11.46 -14.17 -31.26
N ALA A 95 11.63 -13.40 -32.34
CA ALA A 95 11.48 -13.90 -33.71
C ALA A 95 12.58 -14.94 -34.08
N PRO A 96 12.28 -15.90 -34.99
CA PRO A 96 13.29 -16.83 -35.48
C PRO A 96 14.41 -16.08 -36.22
N GLY A 97 15.65 -16.18 -35.72
CA GLY A 97 16.84 -15.58 -36.34
C GLY A 97 17.42 -14.37 -35.62
N GLU A 98 16.74 -13.82 -34.61
CA GLU A 98 17.35 -12.85 -33.68
C GLU A 98 18.22 -13.57 -32.64
N GLN A 99 19.33 -12.93 -32.25
CA GLN A 99 20.12 -13.41 -31.12
C GLN A 99 19.24 -13.38 -29.86
N ARG A 100 18.99 -14.55 -29.27
CA ARG A 100 18.25 -14.65 -28.01
C ARG A 100 18.92 -13.77 -26.96
N ARG A 101 18.28 -12.67 -26.58
CA ARG A 101 18.70 -11.91 -25.40
C ARG A 101 18.56 -12.84 -24.20
N PRO A 102 19.58 -13.00 -23.35
CA PRO A 102 19.43 -13.76 -22.12
C PRO A 102 18.39 -13.05 -21.23
N LEU A 103 17.31 -13.77 -20.92
CA LEU A 103 16.30 -13.30 -19.97
C LEU A 103 16.84 -13.51 -18.55
N SER A 104 16.88 -12.45 -17.75
CA SER A 104 17.25 -12.54 -16.35
C SER A 104 16.00 -12.79 -15.52
N ASP A 105 16.00 -13.80 -14.65
CA ASP A 105 14.88 -14.04 -13.73
C ASP A 105 14.61 -12.82 -12.85
N TYR A 106 15.64 -12.01 -12.61
CA TYR A 106 15.57 -10.76 -11.88
C TYR A 106 14.54 -9.78 -12.47
N ASP A 107 14.37 -9.75 -13.79
CA ASP A 107 13.52 -8.79 -14.50
C ASP A 107 12.02 -9.04 -14.29
N TYR A 108 11.66 -10.24 -13.81
CA TYR A 108 10.28 -10.68 -13.62
C TYR A 108 9.85 -10.69 -12.14
N ILE A 109 10.66 -10.11 -11.25
CA ILE A 109 10.33 -9.99 -9.83
C ILE A 109 9.64 -8.64 -9.59
N GLU A 110 8.37 -8.71 -9.19
CA GLU A 110 7.57 -7.56 -8.77
C GLU A 110 7.70 -7.34 -7.26
N PRO A 111 8.02 -6.13 -6.79
CA PRO A 111 8.12 -5.83 -5.37
C PRO A 111 6.75 -5.79 -4.70
N GLY A 112 6.60 -6.56 -3.61
CA GLY A 112 5.43 -6.56 -2.74
C GLY A 112 5.45 -5.40 -1.73
N VAL A 113 4.34 -5.25 -0.99
CA VAL A 113 4.12 -4.12 -0.07
C VAL A 113 5.22 -3.95 0.99
N LEU A 114 5.73 -5.03 1.56
CA LEU A 114 6.78 -4.98 2.58
C LEU A 114 8.12 -4.58 1.99
N TRP A 115 8.43 -4.98 0.75
CA TRP A 115 9.64 -4.50 0.09
C TRP A 115 9.58 -2.98 -0.12
N TRP A 116 8.43 -2.45 -0.55
CA TRP A 116 8.24 -1.00 -0.65
C TRP A 116 8.41 -0.26 0.68
N VAL A 117 7.97 -0.88 1.79
CA VAL A 117 8.08 -0.32 3.14
C VAL A 117 9.52 -0.34 3.65
N PHE A 118 10.23 -1.46 3.50
CA PHE A 118 11.57 -1.64 4.07
C PHE A 118 12.70 -1.11 3.18
N ASP A 119 12.61 -1.24 1.85
CA ASP A 119 13.64 -0.79 0.90
C ASP A 119 13.01 -0.27 -0.40
N ARG A 120 12.49 0.96 -0.30
CA ARG A 120 11.90 1.67 -1.45
C ARG A 120 12.89 1.91 -2.58
N SER A 121 14.15 2.18 -2.27
CA SER A 121 15.20 2.42 -3.27
C SER A 121 15.36 1.21 -4.18
N SER A 122 15.53 0.02 -3.58
CA SER A 122 15.62 -1.22 -4.34
C SER A 122 14.31 -1.51 -5.06
N ALA A 123 13.16 -1.36 -4.39
CA ALA A 123 11.85 -1.65 -4.99
C ALA A 123 11.59 -0.84 -6.28
N LYS A 124 12.02 0.43 -6.34
CA LYS A 124 11.87 1.28 -7.54
C LYS A 124 12.67 0.79 -8.76
N VAL A 125 13.76 0.08 -8.54
CA VAL A 125 14.73 -0.30 -9.59
C VAL A 125 14.34 -1.62 -10.27
N ARG A 126 13.36 -2.36 -9.75
CA ARG A 126 12.98 -3.67 -10.29
C ARG A 126 11.86 -3.53 -11.34
N GLY A 127 11.98 -4.26 -12.46
CA GLY A 127 10.90 -4.44 -13.44
C GLY A 127 10.58 -3.26 -14.36
N TRP A 128 11.50 -2.34 -14.67
CA TRP A 128 11.22 -1.25 -15.62
C TRP A 128 11.17 -1.71 -17.08
N THR A 129 10.01 -2.21 -17.49
CA THR A 129 9.44 -1.98 -18.82
C THR A 129 8.10 -1.28 -18.62
N SER A 130 8.13 0.05 -18.74
CA SER A 130 7.11 1.08 -19.03
C SER A 130 5.57 0.84 -18.96
N GLN A 131 5.02 -0.33 -18.66
CA GLN A 131 3.60 -0.65 -18.91
C GLN A 131 2.80 -1.32 -17.78
N SER A 132 3.40 -1.79 -16.69
CA SER A 132 2.63 -2.23 -15.52
C SER A 132 2.45 -1.05 -14.56
N ALA A 133 1.24 -0.50 -14.52
CA ALA A 133 0.91 0.58 -13.60
C ALA A 133 1.06 0.07 -12.15
N LEU A 134 2.09 0.56 -11.48
CA LEU A 134 2.33 0.37 -10.06
C LEU A 134 1.05 0.68 -9.26
N PRO A 135 0.69 -0.10 -8.23
CA PRO A 135 -0.11 0.45 -7.16
C PRO A 135 0.76 1.53 -6.51
N GLN A 136 0.61 2.77 -6.96
CA GLN A 136 1.18 3.90 -6.24
C GLN A 136 0.59 3.83 -4.82
N PRO A 137 1.41 3.96 -3.77
CA PRO A 137 0.84 4.17 -2.44
C PRO A 137 -0.15 5.31 -2.59
N ARG A 138 -1.35 5.16 -2.04
CA ARG A 138 -2.28 6.29 -1.99
C ARG A 138 -1.49 7.43 -1.38
N GLU A 139 -1.28 8.47 -2.17
CA GLU A 139 -0.61 9.66 -1.69
C GLU A 139 -1.37 10.04 -0.42
N ALA A 140 -0.65 10.23 0.69
CA ALA A 140 -1.29 10.79 1.86
C ALA A 140 -1.87 12.10 1.37
N ALA A 141 -3.20 12.15 1.22
CA ALA A 141 -3.88 13.28 0.66
C ALA A 141 -3.42 14.53 1.42
N GLU A 142 -3.22 15.64 0.70
CA GLU A 142 -2.52 16.83 1.19
C GLU A 142 -2.77 17.08 2.68
N PRO A 143 -1.72 17.29 3.51
CA PRO A 143 -1.88 17.47 4.94
C PRO A 143 -2.95 18.52 5.21
N ASN A 144 -3.83 18.27 6.19
CA ASN A 144 -4.73 19.31 6.67
C ASN A 144 -3.86 20.51 7.06
N ARG A 145 -3.88 21.57 6.24
CA ARG A 145 -3.33 22.86 6.63
C ARG A 145 -4.17 23.33 7.80
N VAL A 146 -3.58 23.26 8.99
CA VAL A 146 -4.09 23.88 10.22
C VAL A 146 -4.18 25.38 10.02
#